data_AF-A0A2V4BLY2-F1
#
_entry.id   AF-A0A2V4BLY2-F1
#
_cell.length_a   1.000
_cell.length_b   1.000
_cell.length_c   1.000
_cell.angle_alpha   90.00
_cell.angle_beta   90.00
_cell.angle_gamma   90.00
#
_symmetry.space_group_name_H-M   'P 1'
#
loop_
_entity.id
_entity.type
_entity.pdbx_description
1 polymer ?
#
loop_
_entity_poly.entity_id
_entity_poly.type
_entity_poly.pdbx_seq_one_letter_code
_entity_poly.pdbx_strand_id
1 'polypeptide(L)'
;MGYRKGYYRKDGTYVQGHYANNRSKSFSTKNNNGCLILILFFTAISSIISCSESSDSVEKTSNSGSNSNCPTKTCGDFTSRSQAQATYDSNKNCYKNLDADGDGIACESLK
;
A
#
# COMPACT_ATOMS: atom_id res chain seq x y z
N MET A 1 1.24 -2.99 31.69
CA MET A 1 0.26 -2.12 31.03
C MET A 1 -0.36 -1.23 32.11
N GLY A 2 -0.45 0.08 31.89
CA GLY A 2 -1.02 0.99 32.88
C GLY A 2 -2.42 1.43 32.48
N TYR A 3 -3.42 1.30 33.36
CA TYR A 3 -4.74 1.87 33.10
C TYR A 3 -4.71 3.38 33.36
N ARG A 4 -5.16 4.16 32.38
CA ARG A 4 -5.34 5.61 32.52
C ARG A 4 -6.79 5.91 32.84
N LYS A 5 -7.06 6.40 34.05
CA LYS A 5 -8.41 6.73 34.52
C LYS A 5 -9.01 7.87 33.70
N GLY A 6 -10.28 7.72 33.33
CA GLY A 6 -11.04 8.78 32.66
C GLY A 6 -11.30 9.98 33.58
N TYR A 7 -11.51 11.16 32.99
CA TYR A 7 -11.78 12.40 33.73
C TYR A 7 -12.57 13.40 32.87
N TYR A 8 -13.21 14.37 33.52
CA TYR A 8 -13.89 15.48 32.86
C TYR A 8 -12.93 16.65 32.64
N ARG A 9 -12.95 17.22 31.44
CA ARG A 9 -12.23 18.45 31.10
C ARG A 9 -12.98 19.67 31.64
N LYS A 10 -12.32 20.83 31.70
CA LYS A 10 -12.92 22.10 32.15
C LYS A 10 -14.07 22.59 31.26
N ASP A 11 -14.12 22.11 30.02
CA ASP A 11 -15.18 22.35 29.03
C ASP A 11 -16.38 21.40 29.18
N GLY A 12 -16.38 20.48 30.17
CA GLY A 12 -17.45 19.51 30.40
C GLY A 12 -17.35 18.22 29.56
N THR A 13 -16.38 18.11 28.65
CA THR A 13 -16.19 16.90 27.83
C THR A 13 -15.58 15.77 28.66
N TYR A 14 -16.19 14.58 28.64
CA TYR A 14 -15.66 13.39 29.30
C TYR A 14 -14.59 12.68 28.44
N VAL A 15 -13.41 12.44 29.03
CA VAL A 15 -12.35 11.63 28.42
C VAL A 15 -12.43 10.23 29.00
N GLN A 16 -12.72 9.25 28.14
CA GLN A 16 -12.81 7.85 28.53
C GLN A 16 -11.45 7.27 28.94
N GLY A 17 -11.44 6.51 30.04
CA GLY A 17 -10.25 5.79 30.49
C GLY A 17 -9.87 4.64 29.55
N HIS A 18 -8.58 4.42 29.34
CA HIS A 18 -8.07 3.39 28.44
C HIS A 18 -6.81 2.73 29.00
N TYR A 19 -6.52 1.52 28.54
CA TYR A 19 -5.27 0.83 28.86
C TYR A 19 -4.14 1.34 27.95
N ALA A 20 -3.07 1.86 28.56
CA ALA A 20 -1.85 2.20 27.83
C ALA A 20 -0.96 0.96 27.72
N ASN A 21 -0.67 0.57 26.47
CA ASN A 21 0.32 -0.44 26.16
C ASN A 21 1.68 0.23 25.95
N ASN A 22 2.67 -0.17 26.74
CA ASN A 22 4.05 0.32 26.63
C ASN A 22 4.90 -0.57 25.72
N ARG A 23 4.28 -1.33 24.82
CA ARG A 23 5.01 -2.13 23.83
C ARG A 23 5.80 -1.16 22.96
N SER A 24 7.10 -1.06 23.21
CA SER A 24 8.05 -0.38 22.34
C SER A 24 7.87 -0.97 20.94
N LYS A 25 7.62 -0.11 19.95
CA LYS A 25 7.64 -0.52 18.55
C LYS A 25 9.10 -0.87 18.24
N SER A 26 9.45 -2.15 18.39
CA SER A 26 10.72 -2.67 17.92
C SER A 26 10.64 -2.70 16.40
N PHE A 27 11.07 -1.62 15.75
CA PHE A 27 11.32 -1.66 14.32
C PHE A 27 12.51 -2.59 14.12
N SER A 28 12.22 -3.79 13.60
CA SER A 28 13.26 -4.71 13.17
C SER A 28 13.96 -4.06 11.98
N THR A 29 15.15 -3.52 12.22
CA THR A 29 16.06 -3.12 11.15
C THR A 29 16.54 -4.39 10.46
N LYS A 30 15.73 -4.93 9.55
CA LYS A 30 16.11 -6.06 8.71
C LYS A 30 17.29 -5.58 7.87
N ASN A 31 18.46 -6.17 8.08
CA ASN A 31 19.66 -5.91 7.31
C ASN A 31 19.36 -6.07 5.81
N ASN A 32 19.77 -5.08 5.02
CA ASN A 32 19.44 -4.91 3.60
C ASN A 32 20.03 -6.01 2.68
N ASN A 33 20.69 -7.01 3.25
CA ASN A 33 21.43 -8.04 2.53
C ASN A 33 20.52 -9.20 2.09
N GLY A 34 19.32 -9.34 2.67
CA GLY A 34 18.34 -10.37 2.27
C GLY A 34 17.62 -10.06 0.95
N CYS A 35 17.47 -8.78 0.60
CA CYS A 35 16.86 -8.36 -0.66
C CYS A 35 17.81 -8.58 -1.85
N LEU A 36 19.11 -8.31 -1.64
CA LEU A 36 20.16 -8.44 -2.67
C LEU A 36 20.41 -9.90 -3.10
N ILE A 37 20.32 -10.86 -2.18
CA ILE A 37 20.44 -12.30 -2.50
C ILE A 37 19.27 -12.79 -3.35
N LEU A 38 18.06 -12.28 -3.09
CA LEU A 38 16.86 -12.64 -3.84
C LEU A 38 16.94 -12.10 -5.27
N ILE A 39 17.42 -10.86 -5.45
CA ILE A 39 17.65 -10.26 -6.78
C ILE A 39 18.68 -11.06 -7.60
N LEU A 40 19.80 -11.47 -6.99
CA LEU A 40 20.85 -12.23 -7.69
C LEU A 40 20.39 -13.61 -8.17
N PHE A 41 19.49 -14.27 -7.42
CA PHE A 41 18.91 -15.54 -7.84
C PHE A 41 17.96 -15.40 -9.04
N PHE A 42 17.18 -14.32 -9.12
CA PHE A 42 16.29 -14.06 -10.28
C PHE A 42 17.07 -13.63 -11.54
N THR A 43 18.18 -12.90 -11.39
CA THR A 43 19.02 -12.50 -12.53
C THR A 43 19.80 -13.66 -13.14
N ALA A 44 20.17 -14.68 -12.36
CA ALA A 44 20.88 -15.86 -12.86
C ALA A 44 19.96 -16.82 -13.64
N ILE A 45 18.64 -16.81 -13.36
CA ILE A 45 17.65 -17.67 -14.05
C ILE A 45 17.18 -17.04 -15.37
N SER A 46 17.41 -15.74 -15.59
CA SER A 46 16.95 -15.00 -16.77
C SER A 46 17.88 -15.12 -18.00
N SER A 47 19.04 -15.76 -17.88
CA SER A 47 20.06 -15.80 -18.95
C SER A 47 19.90 -16.93 -19.99
N ILE A 48 18.78 -17.68 -20.00
CA ILE A 48 18.59 -18.83 -20.93
C ILE A 48 17.53 -18.57 -22.01
N ILE A 49 16.82 -17.43 -22.02
CA ILE A 49 15.81 -17.15 -23.05
C ILE A 49 16.21 -15.90 -23.85
N SER A 50 16.87 -16.14 -24.98
CA SER A 50 17.01 -15.15 -26.05
C SER A 50 15.65 -14.91 -26.73
N CYS A 51 15.45 -13.66 -27.16
CA CYS A 51 14.45 -13.11 -28.10
C CYS A 51 13.13 -12.54 -27.53
N SER A 52 13.12 -11.25 -27.18
CA SER A 52 12.38 -10.21 -27.94
C SER A 52 12.61 -8.79 -27.38
N GLU A 53 12.91 -7.88 -28.30
CA GLU A 53 12.88 -6.43 -28.17
C GLU A 53 11.47 -5.95 -27.80
N SER A 54 11.35 -5.08 -26.80
CA SER A 54 10.41 -3.95 -26.76
C SER A 54 10.70 -3.12 -25.51
N SER A 55 11.56 -2.12 -25.72
CA SER A 55 11.44 -0.81 -25.09
C SER A 55 10.00 -0.31 -25.20
N ASP A 56 9.49 0.35 -24.16
CA ASP A 56 8.85 1.66 -24.26
C ASP A 56 8.38 2.06 -22.86
N SER A 57 9.02 3.05 -22.23
CA SER A 57 8.93 4.48 -22.55
C SER A 57 7.58 5.06 -22.15
N VAL A 58 7.66 6.19 -21.45
CA VAL A 58 6.54 7.00 -21.00
C VAL A 58 5.73 7.42 -22.22
N GLU A 59 4.48 7.01 -22.31
CA GLU A 59 3.50 7.75 -23.09
C GLU A 59 2.20 7.97 -22.31
N LYS A 60 1.78 9.25 -22.32
CA LYS A 60 0.47 9.70 -21.90
C LYS A 60 -0.57 9.21 -22.91
N THR A 61 -1.81 9.09 -22.42
CA THR A 61 -3.08 9.17 -23.18
C THR A 61 -3.73 7.83 -23.54
N SER A 62 -4.66 7.46 -22.66
CA SER A 62 -6.05 7.07 -22.95
C SER A 62 -6.34 5.86 -23.84
N ASN A 63 -7.14 4.97 -23.25
CA ASN A 63 -8.02 3.97 -23.85
C ASN A 63 -7.40 2.73 -24.50
N SER A 64 -7.55 1.64 -23.74
CA SER A 64 -7.86 0.29 -24.20
C SER A 64 -6.75 -0.49 -24.91
N GLY A 65 -6.22 -1.46 -24.17
CA GLY A 65 -5.66 -2.67 -24.75
C GLY A 65 -4.15 -2.67 -24.92
N SER A 66 -3.42 -2.94 -23.84
CA SER A 66 -2.07 -3.52 -23.92
C SER A 66 -1.80 -4.35 -22.67
N ASN A 67 -1.42 -5.59 -22.91
CA ASN A 67 -1.55 -6.79 -22.06
C ASN A 67 -0.71 -6.78 -20.77
N SER A 68 -1.07 -5.91 -19.84
CA SER A 68 -0.88 -6.11 -18.41
C SER A 68 -2.28 -6.23 -17.82
N ASN A 69 -2.64 -7.40 -17.30
CA ASN A 69 -4.00 -7.70 -16.82
C ASN A 69 -4.27 -6.97 -15.49
N CYS A 70 -4.21 -5.64 -15.52
CA CYS A 70 -4.50 -4.78 -14.39
C CYS A 70 -6.01 -4.59 -14.32
N PRO A 71 -6.67 -5.05 -13.25
CA PRO A 71 -8.12 -4.95 -13.14
C PRO A 71 -8.53 -3.48 -13.06
N THR A 72 -9.54 -3.08 -13.83
CA THR A 72 -10.08 -1.72 -13.87
C THR A 72 -11.01 -1.45 -12.67
N LYS A 73 -10.55 -1.74 -11.46
CA LYS A 73 -11.31 -1.48 -10.23
C LYS A 73 -11.17 -0.01 -9.87
N THR A 74 -12.29 0.62 -9.57
CA THR A 74 -12.39 2.02 -9.17
C THR A 74 -12.83 2.13 -7.72
N CYS A 75 -12.73 3.32 -7.13
CA CYS A 75 -13.23 3.55 -5.77
C CYS A 75 -14.72 3.22 -5.59
N GLY A 76 -15.52 3.28 -6.67
CA GLY A 76 -16.94 2.88 -6.64
C GLY A 76 -17.16 1.36 -6.49
N ASP A 77 -16.15 0.54 -6.75
CA ASP A 77 -16.21 -0.92 -6.59
C ASP A 77 -16.04 -1.37 -5.13
N PHE A 78 -15.65 -0.46 -4.23
CA PHE A 78 -15.35 -0.76 -2.83
C PHE A 78 -16.36 -0.10 -1.90
N THR A 79 -16.75 -0.83 -0.85
CA THR A 79 -17.69 -0.32 0.16
C THR A 79 -17.00 0.42 1.30
N SER A 80 -15.68 0.24 1.47
CA SER A 80 -14.89 0.91 2.51
C SER A 80 -13.49 1.25 2.03
N ARG A 81 -12.92 2.32 2.61
CA ARG A 81 -11.53 2.74 2.33
C ARG A 81 -10.53 1.63 2.62
N SER A 82 -10.74 0.86 3.70
CA SER A 82 -9.82 -0.23 4.07
C SER A 82 -9.72 -1.31 2.99
N GLN A 83 -10.81 -1.59 2.29
CA GLN A 83 -10.83 -2.62 1.25
C GLN A 83 -10.18 -2.11 -0.04
N ALA A 84 -10.41 -0.84 -0.38
CA ALA A 84 -9.72 -0.18 -1.49
C ALA A 84 -8.20 -0.10 -1.23
N GLN A 85 -7.80 0.28 -0.02
CA GLN A 85 -6.39 0.34 0.39
C GLN A 85 -5.70 -1.02 0.28
N ALA A 86 -6.33 -2.08 0.79
CA ALA A 86 -5.77 -3.43 0.67
C ALA A 86 -5.57 -3.86 -0.79
N THR A 87 -6.48 -3.44 -1.68
CA THR A 87 -6.38 -3.71 -3.12
C THR A 87 -5.25 -2.91 -3.76
N TYR A 88 -5.16 -1.62 -3.45
CA TYR A 88 -4.06 -0.75 -3.89
C TYR A 88 -2.69 -1.29 -3.45
N ASP A 89 -2.56 -1.67 -2.18
CA ASP A 89 -1.33 -2.21 -1.63
C ASP A 89 -0.93 -3.55 -2.24
N SER A 90 -1.90 -4.34 -2.72
CA SER A 90 -1.63 -5.60 -3.41
C SER A 90 -0.94 -5.40 -4.76
N ASN A 91 -1.25 -4.32 -5.50
CA ASN A 91 -0.59 -3.99 -6.76
C ASN A 91 -0.74 -2.50 -7.09
N LYS A 92 0.20 -1.69 -6.60
CA LYS A 92 0.19 -0.23 -6.76
C LYS A 92 0.27 0.21 -8.22
N ASN A 93 0.90 -0.57 -9.08
CA ASN A 93 1.00 -0.25 -10.51
C ASN A 93 -0.34 -0.45 -11.21
N CYS A 94 -1.06 -1.53 -10.90
CA CYS A 94 -2.36 -1.83 -11.51
C CYS A 94 -3.49 -0.98 -10.93
N TYR A 95 -3.41 -0.63 -9.66
CA TYR A 95 -4.46 0.08 -8.93
C TYR A 95 -4.08 1.53 -8.62
N LYS A 96 -3.13 2.11 -9.34
CA LYS A 96 -2.74 3.52 -9.19
C LYS A 96 -3.94 4.47 -9.29
N ASN A 97 -4.97 4.06 -10.02
CA ASN A 97 -6.21 4.83 -10.16
C ASN A 97 -7.07 4.88 -8.89
N LEU A 98 -6.77 4.07 -7.86
CA LEU A 98 -7.40 4.16 -6.55
C LEU A 98 -6.79 5.27 -5.68
N ASP A 99 -5.57 5.71 -5.98
CA ASP A 99 -4.81 6.75 -5.28
C ASP A 99 -4.37 7.78 -6.32
N ALA A 100 -5.32 8.62 -6.74
CA ALA A 100 -5.16 9.50 -7.90
C ALA A 100 -4.22 10.68 -7.62
N ASP A 101 -4.14 11.12 -6.36
CA ASP A 101 -3.25 12.17 -5.88
C ASP A 101 -1.88 11.62 -5.44
N GLY A 102 -1.77 10.31 -5.21
CA GLY A 102 -0.49 9.64 -4.95
C GLY A 102 0.03 9.88 -3.53
N ASP A 103 -0.86 10.18 -2.59
CA ASP A 103 -0.51 10.41 -1.19
C ASP A 103 -0.31 9.09 -0.41
N GLY A 104 -0.60 7.97 -1.08
CA GLY A 104 -0.51 6.62 -0.52
C GLY A 104 -1.80 6.14 0.14
N ILE A 105 -2.86 6.94 0.11
CA ILE A 105 -4.18 6.65 0.66
C ILE A 105 -5.15 6.42 -0.49
N ALA A 106 -5.51 5.17 -0.72
CA ALA A 106 -6.48 4.83 -1.75
C ALA A 106 -7.91 5.19 -1.34
N CYS A 107 -8.63 5.84 -2.25
CA CYS A 107 -10.06 6.13 -2.15
C CYS A 107 -10.44 6.80 -0.83
N GLU A 108 -9.73 7.88 -0.48
CA GLU A 108 -9.92 8.74 0.68
C GLU A 108 -11.33 9.31 0.81
N SER A 109 -12.09 9.33 -0.29
CA SER A 109 -13.50 9.68 -0.34
C SER A 109 -14.44 8.62 0.30
N LEU A 110 -13.98 7.38 0.49
CA LEU A 110 -14.73 6.32 1.16
C LEU A 110 -14.54 6.41 2.68
N LYS A 111 -15.60 6.09 3.44
CA LYS A 111 -15.56 5.99 4.90
C LYS A 111 -14.83 4.74 5.39
#